data_AF-A0A2S2QM34-F1
#
_entry.id   AF-A0A2S2QM34-F1
#
_cell.length_a   1.000
_cell.length_b   1.000
_cell.length_c   1.000
_cell.angle_alpha   90.00
_cell.angle_beta   90.00
_cell.angle_gamma   90.00
#
_symmetry.space_group_name_H-M   'P 1'
#
loop_
_entity.id
_entity.type
_entity.pdbx_description
1 polymer ?
#
loop_
_entity_poly.entity_id
_entity_poly.type
_entity_poly.pdbx_seq_one_letter_code
_entity_poly.pdbx_strand_id
1 'polypeptide(L)'
;TKHIVGQGYDGAATMSGMFNDTQSHMRKKYPMALFIHRSSHYLNLAVSFICQISEIRNCMDTRQTICKFFGYPKRLNILQSTITKIFPGEKSQKLKSFCPIR
;
A
#
# COMPACT_ATOMS: atom_id res chain seq x y z
N THR A 1 -15.12 -14.90 -19.50
CA THR A 1 -15.27 -14.14 -18.23
C THR A 1 -16.22 -14.83 -17.23
N LYS A 2 -16.19 -16.17 -17.11
CA LYS A 2 -17.20 -16.97 -16.38
C LYS A 2 -16.91 -17.23 -14.88
N HIS A 3 -15.87 -16.65 -14.28
CA HIS A 3 -15.35 -17.12 -12.98
C HIS A 3 -14.90 -15.98 -12.03
N ILE A 4 -15.69 -14.91 -11.85
CA ILE A 4 -15.40 -13.92 -10.81
C ILE A 4 -16.04 -14.39 -9.50
N VAL A 5 -15.21 -14.70 -8.50
CA VAL A 5 -15.61 -15.25 -7.20
C VAL A 5 -15.42 -14.27 -6.03
N GLY A 6 -14.85 -13.09 -6.28
CA GLY A 6 -14.63 -12.08 -5.25
C GLY A 6 -14.23 -10.73 -5.82
N GLN A 7 -14.53 -9.67 -5.07
CA GLN A 7 -14.21 -8.29 -5.40
C GLN A 7 -13.62 -7.60 -4.16
N GLY A 8 -12.42 -7.04 -4.31
CA GLY A 8 -11.69 -6.37 -3.23
C GLY A 8 -11.50 -4.89 -3.53
N TYR A 9 -12.19 -4.03 -2.79
CA TYR A 9 -12.14 -2.58 -2.99
C TYR A 9 -11.52 -1.86 -1.79
N ASP A 10 -10.97 -0.67 -2.05
CA ASP A 10 -10.75 0.30 -0.98
C ASP A 10 -12.11 0.81 -0.50
N GLY A 11 -12.24 1.14 0.78
CA GLY A 11 -13.51 1.58 1.39
C GLY A 11 -13.99 2.96 0.93
N ALA A 12 -13.60 3.41 -0.27
CA ALA A 12 -14.11 4.63 -0.86
C ALA A 12 -15.61 4.49 -1.09
N ALA A 13 -16.38 5.53 -0.76
CA ALA A 13 -17.85 5.51 -0.84
C ALA A 13 -18.36 5.09 -2.23
N THR A 14 -17.66 5.50 -3.31
CA THR A 14 -17.94 5.16 -4.71
C THR A 14 -17.68 3.69 -5.08
N MET A 15 -17.04 2.93 -4.20
CA MET A 15 -16.64 1.54 -4.41
C MET A 15 -17.33 0.57 -3.45
N SER A 16 -17.79 1.06 -2.29
CA SER A 16 -18.39 0.24 -1.23
C SER A 16 -19.89 0.45 -1.02
N GLY A 17 -20.54 1.35 -1.76
CA GLY A 17 -21.94 1.61 -1.55
C GLY A 17 -22.88 0.61 -2.25
N MET A 18 -24.11 0.59 -1.75
CA MET A 18 -25.08 -0.49 -1.96
C MET A 18 -26.01 -0.28 -3.16
N PHE A 19 -26.05 0.93 -3.73
CA PHE A 19 -27.06 1.31 -4.71
C PHE A 19 -26.50 1.70 -6.07
N ASN A 20 -25.42 2.50 -6.13
CA ASN A 20 -24.87 3.05 -7.39
C ASN A 20 -23.37 2.80 -7.57
N ASP A 21 -22.79 1.95 -6.75
CA ASP A 21 -21.33 1.78 -6.69
C ASP A 21 -20.88 0.52 -7.42
N THR A 22 -19.59 0.47 -7.71
CA THR A 22 -18.98 -0.62 -8.50
C THR A 22 -19.24 -2.00 -7.90
N GLN A 23 -19.24 -2.13 -6.56
CA GLN A 23 -19.64 -3.37 -5.88
C GLN A 23 -21.04 -3.84 -6.30
N SER A 24 -22.01 -2.93 -6.34
CA SER A 24 -23.41 -3.24 -6.59
C SER A 24 -23.63 -3.65 -8.04
N HIS A 25 -22.97 -2.97 -8.97
CA HIS A 25 -23.00 -3.35 -10.39
C HIS A 25 -22.33 -4.72 -10.63
N MET A 26 -21.18 -4.97 -10.01
CA MET A 26 -20.46 -6.24 -10.12
C MET A 26 -21.22 -7.39 -9.48
N ARG A 27 -21.87 -7.18 -8.33
CA ARG A 27 -22.70 -8.18 -7.66
C ARG A 27 -23.98 -8.49 -8.45
N LYS A 28 -24.56 -7.50 -9.15
CA LYS A 28 -25.70 -7.71 -10.06
C LYS A 28 -25.34 -8.60 -11.25
N LYS A 29 -24.12 -8.44 -11.81
CA LYS A 29 -23.64 -9.23 -12.95
C LYS A 29 -23.03 -10.57 -12.55
N TYR A 30 -22.45 -10.66 -11.35
CA TYR A 30 -21.79 -11.83 -10.80
C TYR A 30 -22.19 -12.01 -9.33
N PRO A 31 -23.30 -12.73 -9.05
CA PRO A 31 -23.82 -12.89 -7.68
C PRO A 31 -22.84 -13.55 -6.70
N MET A 32 -21.89 -14.34 -7.21
CA MET A 32 -20.84 -15.01 -6.43
C MET A 32 -19.64 -14.11 -6.12
N ALA A 33 -19.55 -12.90 -6.69
CA ALA A 33 -18.47 -11.97 -6.43
C ALA A 33 -18.66 -11.26 -5.08
N LEU A 34 -18.32 -11.94 -3.99
CA LEU A 34 -18.42 -11.39 -2.64
C LEU A 34 -17.49 -10.19 -2.46
N PHE A 35 -18.01 -9.16 -1.81
CA PHE A 35 -17.22 -7.99 -1.45
C PHE A 35 -16.37 -8.28 -0.23
N ILE A 36 -15.07 -8.06 -0.38
CA ILE A 36 -14.11 -8.14 0.71
C ILE A 36 -13.51 -6.76 0.88
N HIS A 37 -13.67 -6.19 2.07
CA HIS A 37 -13.05 -4.92 2.41
C HIS A 37 -11.52 -5.10 2.46
N ARG A 38 -10.76 -4.22 1.81
CA ARG A 38 -9.29 -4.37 1.72
C ARG A 38 -8.64 -4.23 3.11
N SER A 39 -7.97 -5.30 3.57
CA SER A 39 -7.25 -5.35 4.86
C SER A 39 -6.17 -4.28 5.02
N SER A 40 -5.68 -3.70 3.93
CA SER A 40 -4.71 -2.60 3.98
C SER A 40 -5.27 -1.35 4.66
N HIS A 41 -6.60 -1.12 4.63
CA HIS A 41 -7.20 0.01 5.32
C HIS A 41 -7.17 -0.20 6.85
N TYR A 42 -7.50 -1.41 7.31
CA TYR A 42 -7.41 -1.75 8.74
C TYR A 42 -5.96 -1.67 9.24
N LEU A 43 -4.99 -2.14 8.45
CA LEU A 43 -3.57 -1.99 8.79
C LEU A 43 -3.17 -0.51 8.86
N ASN A 44 -3.59 0.30 7.88
CA ASN A 44 -3.30 1.74 7.89
C ASN A 44 -3.92 2.44 9.10
N LEU A 45 -5.14 2.06 9.52
CA LEU A 45 -5.79 2.59 10.71
C LEU A 45 -5.02 2.21 11.98
N ALA A 46 -4.60 0.95 12.11
CA ALA A 46 -3.78 0.50 13.22
C ALA A 46 -2.43 1.24 13.29
N VAL A 47 -1.76 1.43 12.16
CA VAL A 47 -0.51 2.21 12.09
C VAL A 47 -0.77 3.67 12.49
N SER A 48 -1.86 4.28 12.03
CA SER A 48 -2.24 5.65 12.43
C SER A 48 -2.44 5.77 13.93
N PHE A 49 -3.13 4.80 14.54
CA PHE A 49 -3.35 4.75 15.98
C PHE A 49 -2.03 4.64 16.75
N ILE A 50 -1.14 3.75 16.34
CA ILE A 50 0.15 3.55 17.02
C ILE A 50 1.08 4.77 16.84
N CYS A 51 0.99 5.49 15.73
CA CYS A 51 1.68 6.77 15.53
C CYS A 51 1.18 7.91 16.46
N GLN A 52 0.20 7.67 17.35
CA GLN A 52 -0.07 8.59 18.46
C GLN A 52 1.11 8.62 19.46
N ILE A 53 1.86 7.53 19.58
CA ILE A 53 3.10 7.44 20.35
C ILE A 53 4.21 8.16 19.57
N SER A 54 4.85 9.15 20.21
CA SER A 54 5.77 10.08 19.54
C SER A 54 7.03 9.38 19.02
N GLU A 55 7.57 8.41 19.76
CA GLU A 55 8.74 7.63 19.38
C GLU A 55 8.46 6.84 18.08
N ILE A 56 7.28 6.24 17.98
CA ILE A 56 6.88 5.46 16.82
C ILE A 56 6.64 6.36 15.62
N ARG A 57 5.97 7.50 15.82
CA ARG A 57 5.79 8.53 14.78
C ARG A 57 7.12 9.00 14.22
N ASN A 58 8.05 9.40 15.10
CA ASN A 58 9.36 9.91 14.72
C ASN A 58 10.17 8.88 13.94
N CYS A 59 10.12 7.60 14.33
CA CYS A 59 10.73 6.50 13.60
C CYS A 59 10.13 6.38 12.18
N MET A 60 8.80 6.40 12.07
CA MET A 60 8.11 6.28 10.79
C MET A 60 8.40 7.46 9.86
N ASP A 61 8.44 8.68 10.39
CA ASP A 61 8.77 9.90 9.65
C ASP A 61 10.22 9.90 9.18
N THR A 62 11.15 9.45 10.02
CA THR A 62 12.56 9.28 9.67
C THR A 62 12.72 8.28 8.53
N ARG A 63 12.05 7.12 8.63
CA ARG A 63 12.05 6.09 7.57
C ARG A 63 11.51 6.66 6.26
N GLN A 64 10.41 7.40 6.30
CA GLN A 64 9.81 8.01 5.12
C GLN A 64 10.75 9.05 4.50
N THR A 65 11.45 9.83 5.31
CA THR A 65 12.43 10.83 4.87
C THR A 65 13.61 10.18 4.15
N ILE A 66 14.14 9.08 4.68
CA ILE A 66 15.21 8.31 4.04
C ILE A 66 14.73 7.75 2.68
N CYS A 67 13.52 7.20 2.63
CA CYS A 67 12.94 6.70 1.38
C CYS A 67 12.81 7.82 0.33
N LYS A 68 12.34 9.01 0.74
CA LYS A 68 12.24 10.20 -0.14
C LYS A 68 13.62 10.67 -0.61
N PHE A 69 14.62 10.66 0.26
CA PHE A 69 15.99 11.03 -0.09
C PHE A 69 16.51 10.14 -1.23
N PHE A 70 16.44 8.82 -1.09
CA PHE A 70 16.88 7.89 -2.12
C PHE A 70 15.90 7.71 -3.29
N GLY A 71 14.71 8.31 -3.23
CA GLY A 71 13.75 8.32 -4.35
C GLY A 71 14.24 9.13 -5.56
N TYR A 72 15.21 10.03 -5.38
CA TYR A 72 15.78 10.80 -6.49
C TYR A 72 16.71 9.94 -7.37
N PRO A 73 16.57 9.95 -8.72
CA PRO A 73 17.25 9.01 -9.61
C PRO A 73 18.76 8.93 -9.43
N LYS A 74 19.45 10.07 -9.29
CA LYS A 74 20.91 10.07 -9.11
C LYS A 74 21.33 9.37 -7.81
N ARG A 75 20.60 9.62 -6.72
CA ARG A 75 20.88 9.01 -5.40
C ARG A 75 20.48 7.54 -5.38
N LEU A 76 19.40 7.18 -6.07
CA LEU A 76 19.00 5.79 -6.25
C LEU A 76 20.07 4.98 -6.98
N ASN A 77 20.63 5.51 -8.07
CA ASN A 77 21.68 4.82 -8.83
C ASN A 77 22.94 4.59 -7.97
N ILE A 78 23.32 5.58 -7.15
CA ILE A 78 24.42 5.44 -6.20
C ILE A 78 24.11 4.35 -5.18
N LEU A 79 22.90 4.35 -4.59
CA LEU A 79 22.48 3.31 -3.66
C LEU A 79 22.54 1.90 -4.30
N GLN A 80 22.00 1.74 -5.51
CA GLN A 80 21.98 0.46 -6.23
C GLN A 80 23.37 -0.06 -6.55
N SER A 81 24.25 0.81 -7.06
CA SER A 81 25.63 0.44 -7.34
C SER A 81 26.40 0.07 -6.06
N THR A 82 26.12 0.76 -4.94
CA THR A 82 26.72 0.46 -3.64
C THR A 82 26.23 -0.89 -3.09
N ILE A 83 24.92 -1.17 -3.16
CA ILE A 83 24.34 -2.46 -2.77
C ILE A 83 24.97 -3.60 -3.58
N THR A 84 25.08 -3.44 -4.90
CA THR A 84 25.65 -4.47 -5.77
C THR A 84 27.12 -4.75 -5.45
N LYS A 85 27.88 -3.70 -5.07
CA LYS A 85 29.30 -3.83 -4.68
C LYS A 85 29.49 -4.53 -3.33
N ILE A 86 28.67 -4.20 -2.33
CA ILE A 86 28.81 -4.73 -0.96
C ILE A 86 28.14 -6.11 -0.84
N PHE A 87 26.99 -6.29 -1.48
CA PHE A 87 26.15 -7.48 -1.44
C PHE A 87 25.88 -7.99 -2.86
N PRO A 88 26.87 -8.61 -3.51
CA PRO A 88 26.70 -9.16 -4.85
C PRO A 88 25.67 -10.31 -4.81
N GLY A 89 24.47 -10.06 -5.35
CA GLY A 89 23.34 -11.01 -5.35
C GLY A 89 22.09 -10.52 -4.61
N GLU A 90 22.14 -9.36 -3.95
CA GLU A 90 20.97 -8.78 -3.30
C GLU A 90 19.91 -8.38 -4.33
N LYS A 91 18.69 -8.91 -4.14
CA LYS A 91 17.54 -8.64 -5.03
C LYS A 91 16.86 -7.31 -4.66
N SER A 92 16.95 -6.90 -3.41
CA SER A 92 16.34 -5.67 -2.91
C SER A 92 17.26 -4.46 -3.14
N GLN A 93 17.12 -3.84 -4.30
CA GLN A 93 17.94 -2.68 -4.68
C GLN A 93 17.26 -1.32 -4.44
N LYS A 94 16.05 -1.30 -3.87
CA LYS A 94 15.29 -0.07 -3.64
C LYS A 94 14.63 -0.09 -2.26
N LEU A 95 14.55 1.08 -1.64
CA LEU A 95 13.79 1.26 -0.41
C LEU A 95 12.29 1.25 -0.72
N LYS A 96 11.52 0.49 0.05
CA LYS A 96 10.06 0.45 -0.06
C LYS A 96 9.46 1.55 0.81
N SER A 97 9.00 2.62 0.16
CA SER A 97 8.26 3.69 0.84
C SER A 97 6.93 3.18 1.39
N PHE A 98 6.45 3.76 2.49
CA PHE A 98 5.08 3.55 2.91
C PHE A 98 4.12 4.21 1.92
N CYS A 99 2.93 3.64 1.75
CA CYS A 99 1.83 4.36 1.11
C CYS A 99 1.22 5.26 2.19
N PRO A 100 1.22 6.59 2.04
CA PRO A 100 0.75 7.49 3.10
C PRO A 100 -0.68 7.14 3.53
N ILE A 101 -0.91 7.24 4.84
CA ILE A 101 -2.23 7.16 5.44
C ILE A 101 -2.97 8.42 4.99
N ARG A 102 -4.07 8.26 4.26
CA ARG A 102 -4.90 9.37 3.78
C ARG A 102 -5.98 9.68 4.80
#